data_AF-A0A2N7VLW2-F1
#
_entry.id   AF-A0A2N7VLW2-F1
#
_cell.length_a   1.000
_cell.length_b   1.000
_cell.length_c   1.000
_cell.angle_alpha   90.00
_cell.angle_beta   90.00
_cell.angle_gamma   90.00
#
_symmetry.space_group_name_H-M   'P 1'
#
loop_
_entity.id
_entity.type
_entity.pdbx_description
1 polymer ?
#
loop_
_entity_poly.entity_id
_entity_poly.type
_entity_poly.pdbx_seq_one_letter_code
_entity_poly.pdbx_strand_id
1 'polypeptide(L)'
;MQSYGLAHAWAQGDLVTRAIALTLLTMSLMSWTVIVVKGWNVVRLSRLTKNAERQFWHSDDFAAGVDTLARAVPARERNPFLALALSGQEAAEHHQRTRPHLHDRLDVSDWITRCLKDSMDDGIAHMQRGLAVLASIGGTAPFVGLFGTVWGIYHALIAIGESGQASIDRIAGPIGEALIMTAFGLVVAVPAVLGYNALTRSNRAIVGSLRRFAHSLHAYFVTGARVAPAASPALRVATRAN
;
A
#
# COMPACT_ATOMS: atom_id res chain seq x y z
N MET A 1 33.32 -34.40 -7.43
CA MET A 1 32.07 -33.61 -7.52
C MET A 1 31.69 -33.17 -6.11
N GLN A 2 32.44 -32.24 -5.54
CA GLN A 2 32.13 -31.71 -4.21
C GLN A 2 31.25 -30.47 -4.39
N SER A 3 30.19 -30.46 -3.61
CA SER A 3 29.03 -29.59 -3.65
C SER A 3 29.36 -28.11 -3.47
N TYR A 4 29.36 -27.35 -4.56
CA TYR A 4 29.13 -25.90 -4.55
C TYR A 4 27.71 -25.65 -4.07
N GLY A 5 27.52 -25.57 -2.77
CA GLY A 5 26.20 -25.43 -2.15
C GLY A 5 26.27 -24.43 -1.00
N LEU A 6 25.14 -23.79 -0.73
CA LEU A 6 24.94 -22.81 0.36
C LEU A 6 25.57 -23.25 1.70
N ALA A 7 25.71 -24.56 1.93
CA ALA A 7 26.39 -25.15 3.09
C ALA A 7 27.91 -24.87 3.15
N HIS A 8 28.64 -24.84 2.03
CA HIS A 8 30.08 -24.53 1.99
C HIS A 8 30.32 -23.03 2.20
N ALA A 9 29.51 -22.18 1.56
CA ALA A 9 29.50 -20.74 1.77
C ALA A 9 29.11 -20.36 3.21
N TRP A 10 28.24 -21.13 3.87
CA TRP A 10 27.94 -20.95 5.29
C TRP A 10 29.11 -21.38 6.18
N ALA A 11 29.72 -22.54 5.93
CA ALA A 11 30.82 -23.07 6.75
C ALA A 11 32.12 -22.26 6.66
N GLN A 12 32.44 -21.69 5.48
CA GLN A 12 33.58 -20.77 5.27
C GLN A 12 33.22 -19.29 5.43
N GLY A 13 31.93 -18.95 5.49
CA GLY A 13 31.45 -17.58 5.51
C GLY A 13 31.79 -16.88 6.82
N ASP A 14 32.63 -15.85 6.69
CA ASP A 14 32.93 -14.86 7.72
C ASP A 14 31.63 -14.25 8.30
N LEU A 15 31.67 -13.80 9.57
CA LEU A 15 30.50 -13.40 10.36
C LEU A 15 29.65 -12.32 9.63
N VAL A 16 30.33 -11.44 8.89
CA VAL A 16 29.71 -10.37 8.10
C VAL A 16 28.88 -10.94 6.93
N THR A 17 29.39 -11.92 6.19
CA THR A 17 28.66 -12.55 5.07
C THR A 17 27.35 -13.19 5.53
N ARG A 18 27.38 -13.87 6.68
CA ARG A 18 26.17 -14.45 7.29
C ARG A 18 25.17 -13.37 7.73
N ALA A 19 25.66 -12.27 8.30
CA ALA A 19 24.81 -11.14 8.69
C ALA A 19 24.12 -10.47 7.50
N ILE A 20 24.83 -10.29 6.37
CA ILE A 20 24.28 -9.75 5.13
C ILE A 20 23.19 -10.69 4.58
N ALA A 21 23.47 -11.99 4.51
CA ALA A 21 22.50 -12.98 4.05
C ALA A 21 21.23 -12.99 4.92
N LEU A 22 21.38 -12.95 6.25
CA LEU A 22 20.26 -12.89 7.19
C LEU A 22 19.45 -11.58 7.03
N THR A 23 20.13 -10.46 6.78
CA THR A 23 19.50 -9.16 6.53
C THR A 23 18.65 -9.23 5.26
N LEU A 24 19.20 -9.72 4.14
CA LEU A 24 18.48 -9.90 2.89
C LEU A 24 17.28 -10.85 3.05
N LEU A 25 17.45 -11.94 3.80
CA LEU A 25 16.37 -12.88 4.10
C LEU A 25 15.24 -12.21 4.88
N THR A 26 15.58 -11.42 5.90
CA THR A 26 14.60 -10.68 6.71
C THR A 26 13.85 -9.66 5.87
N MET A 27 14.56 -8.91 5.00
CA MET A 27 13.96 -7.97 4.06
C MET A 27 13.01 -8.68 3.08
N SER A 28 13.39 -9.86 2.58
CA SER A 28 12.52 -10.67 1.71
C SER A 28 11.25 -11.11 2.43
N LEU A 29 11.36 -11.63 3.65
CA LEU A 29 10.19 -12.07 4.42
C LEU A 29 9.26 -10.90 4.78
N MET A 30 9.83 -9.76 5.16
CA MET A 30 9.06 -8.53 5.43
C MET A 30 8.33 -8.04 4.18
N SER A 31 8.99 -8.01 3.02
CA SER A 31 8.37 -7.55 1.77
C SER A 31 7.20 -8.45 1.37
N TRP A 32 7.39 -9.77 1.37
CA TRP A 32 6.32 -10.74 1.06
C TRP A 32 5.16 -10.67 2.04
N THR A 33 5.43 -10.55 3.34
CA THR A 33 4.38 -10.41 4.36
C THR A 33 3.50 -9.19 4.07
N VAL A 34 4.11 -8.04 3.79
CA VAL A 34 3.33 -6.82 3.50
C VAL A 34 2.61 -6.95 2.15
N ILE A 35 3.25 -7.50 1.11
CA ILE A 35 2.62 -7.72 -0.21
C ILE A 35 1.35 -8.57 -0.08
N VAL A 36 1.43 -9.69 0.63
CA VAL A 36 0.29 -10.61 0.78
C VAL A 36 -0.81 -10.00 1.64
N VAL A 37 -0.47 -9.48 2.82
CA VAL A 37 -1.46 -8.92 3.76
C VAL A 37 -2.14 -7.68 3.18
N LYS A 38 -1.37 -6.72 2.66
CA LYS A 38 -1.94 -5.51 2.05
C LYS A 38 -2.61 -5.81 0.71
N GLY A 39 -2.05 -6.71 -0.09
CA GLY A 39 -2.64 -7.13 -1.37
C GLY A 39 -4.02 -7.73 -1.18
N TRP A 40 -4.17 -8.63 -0.19
CA TRP A 40 -5.47 -9.20 0.15
C TRP A 40 -6.48 -8.14 0.59
N ASN A 41 -6.06 -7.22 1.47
CA ASN A 41 -6.91 -6.13 1.94
C ASN A 41 -7.37 -5.21 0.81
N VAL A 42 -6.46 -4.86 -0.11
CA VAL A 42 -6.76 -4.03 -1.28
C VAL A 42 -7.72 -4.74 -2.23
N VAL A 43 -7.52 -6.03 -2.52
CA VAL A 43 -8.42 -6.79 -3.40
C VAL A 43 -9.81 -6.89 -2.76
N ARG A 44 -9.89 -7.18 -1.47
CA ARG A 44 -11.14 -7.21 -0.72
C ARG A 44 -11.85 -5.85 -0.80
N LEU A 45 -11.16 -4.76 -0.45
CA LEU A 45 -11.74 -3.42 -0.46
C LEU A 45 -12.13 -2.95 -1.87
N SER A 46 -11.33 -3.26 -2.89
CA SER A 46 -11.64 -2.88 -4.29
C SER A 46 -12.88 -3.58 -4.83
N ARG A 47 -13.09 -4.86 -4.45
CA ARG A 47 -14.33 -5.58 -4.77
C ARG A 47 -15.53 -4.96 -4.06
N LEU A 48 -15.35 -4.53 -2.81
CA LEU A 48 -16.38 -3.85 -2.03
C LEU A 48 -16.74 -2.49 -2.62
N THR A 49 -15.77 -1.64 -2.95
CA THR A 49 -16.05 -0.32 -3.54
C THR A 49 -16.98 -0.39 -4.75
N LYS A 50 -16.79 -1.37 -5.64
CA LYS A 50 -17.62 -1.51 -6.85
C LYS A 50 -19.09 -1.84 -6.56
N ASN A 51 -19.34 -2.65 -5.54
CA ASN A 51 -20.67 -3.18 -5.24
C ASN A 51 -21.35 -2.44 -4.10
N ALA A 52 -20.61 -2.17 -3.01
CA ALA A 52 -21.12 -1.59 -1.79
C ALA A 52 -21.47 -0.10 -1.93
N GLU A 53 -20.74 0.70 -2.73
CA GLU A 53 -21.15 2.07 -3.01
C GLU A 53 -22.51 2.09 -3.72
N ARG A 54 -22.72 1.20 -4.70
CA ARG A 54 -24.02 1.08 -5.36
C ARG A 54 -25.09 0.60 -4.38
N GLN A 55 -24.83 -0.45 -3.61
CA GLN A 55 -25.82 -1.00 -2.68
C GLN A 55 -26.18 0.00 -1.56
N PHE A 56 -25.20 0.75 -1.05
CA PHE A 56 -25.42 1.83 -0.08
C PHE A 56 -26.45 2.85 -0.61
N TRP A 57 -26.25 3.34 -1.84
CA TRP A 57 -27.16 4.32 -2.45
C TRP A 57 -28.48 3.74 -2.97
N HIS A 58 -28.62 2.41 -3.06
CA HIS A 58 -29.89 1.72 -3.39
C HIS A 58 -30.62 1.21 -2.14
N SER A 59 -30.06 1.41 -0.94
CA SER A 59 -30.72 1.02 0.29
C SER A 59 -31.89 1.95 0.58
N ASP A 60 -32.95 1.41 1.19
CA ASP A 60 -34.18 2.16 1.47
C ASP A 60 -33.95 3.35 2.42
N ASP A 61 -32.96 3.23 3.30
CA ASP A 61 -32.51 4.29 4.18
C ASP A 61 -30.99 4.29 4.41
N PHE A 62 -30.50 5.36 5.06
CA PHE A 62 -29.09 5.53 5.38
C PHE A 62 -28.58 4.44 6.33
N ALA A 63 -29.40 3.99 7.28
CA ALA A 63 -29.02 3.00 8.28
C ALA A 63 -28.77 1.61 7.63
N ALA A 64 -29.62 1.19 6.70
CA ALA A 64 -29.47 0.00 5.88
C ALA A 64 -28.25 0.09 4.95
N GLY A 65 -27.95 1.30 4.45
CA GLY A 65 -26.72 1.58 3.72
C GLY A 65 -25.47 1.34 4.59
N VAL A 66 -25.44 1.90 5.79
CA VAL A 66 -24.35 1.71 6.78
C VAL A 66 -24.20 0.24 7.15
N ASP A 67 -25.30 -0.47 7.40
CA ASP A 67 -25.30 -1.89 7.72
C ASP A 67 -24.74 -2.74 6.56
N THR A 68 -25.03 -2.36 5.31
CA THR A 68 -24.43 -2.99 4.13
C THR A 68 -22.91 -2.81 4.08
N LEU A 69 -22.41 -1.62 4.43
CA LEU A 69 -20.98 -1.37 4.56
C LEU A 69 -20.36 -2.16 5.74
N ALA A 70 -21.06 -2.27 6.86
CA ALA A 70 -20.61 -2.99 8.05
C ALA A 70 -20.56 -4.52 7.82
N ARG A 71 -21.57 -5.11 7.18
CA ARG A 71 -21.57 -6.55 6.84
C ARG A 71 -20.41 -6.94 5.94
N ALA A 72 -19.98 -6.05 5.05
CA ALA A 72 -18.86 -6.28 4.16
C ALA A 72 -17.51 -6.35 4.90
N VAL A 73 -17.22 -5.31 5.69
CA VAL A 73 -16.04 -5.22 6.57
C VAL A 73 -16.48 -4.50 7.85
N PRO A 74 -16.66 -5.24 8.97
CA PRO A 74 -17.24 -4.69 10.20
C PRO A 74 -16.38 -3.64 10.90
N ALA A 75 -15.06 -3.71 10.73
CA ALA A 75 -14.13 -2.82 11.41
C ALA A 75 -14.02 -1.47 10.68
N ARG A 76 -14.44 -0.37 11.35
CA ARG A 76 -14.34 1.01 10.86
C ARG A 76 -12.93 1.36 10.37
N GLU A 77 -11.90 0.94 11.11
CA GLU A 77 -10.50 1.16 10.75
C GLU A 77 -10.07 0.49 9.44
N ARG A 78 -10.71 -0.64 9.09
CA ARG A 78 -10.39 -1.43 7.89
C ARG A 78 -11.33 -1.11 6.72
N ASN A 79 -12.36 -0.30 6.96
CA ASN A 79 -13.38 0.08 6.00
C ASN A 79 -13.55 1.61 5.94
N PRO A 80 -12.76 2.30 5.10
CA PRO A 80 -12.81 3.76 5.03
C PRO A 80 -14.15 4.30 4.52
N PHE A 81 -14.94 3.49 3.79
CA PHE A 81 -16.30 3.88 3.36
C PHE A 81 -17.27 3.87 4.54
N LEU A 82 -17.21 2.83 5.38
CA LEU A 82 -17.99 2.78 6.63
C LEU A 82 -17.59 3.93 7.57
N ALA A 83 -16.29 4.18 7.70
CA ALA A 83 -15.78 5.28 8.50
C ALA A 83 -16.35 6.62 8.04
N LEU A 84 -16.34 6.90 6.73
CA LEU A 84 -16.92 8.13 6.18
C LEU A 84 -18.43 8.26 6.44
N ALA A 85 -19.19 7.19 6.23
CA ALA A 85 -20.63 7.22 6.42
C ALA A 85 -20.98 7.53 7.89
N LEU A 86 -20.32 6.86 8.83
CA LEU A 86 -20.51 7.10 10.26
C LEU A 86 -20.02 8.49 10.68
N SER A 87 -18.85 8.94 10.21
CA SER A 87 -18.34 10.29 10.50
C SER A 87 -19.28 11.39 10.02
N GLY A 88 -19.87 11.22 8.82
CA GLY A 88 -20.86 12.15 8.29
C GLY A 88 -22.15 12.17 9.10
N GLN A 89 -22.64 11.00 9.53
CA GLN A 89 -23.81 10.89 10.39
C GLN A 89 -23.58 11.55 11.75
N GLU A 90 -22.46 11.24 12.41
CA GLU A 90 -22.04 11.83 13.68
C GLU A 90 -21.95 13.36 13.58
N ALA A 91 -21.38 13.87 12.49
CA ALA A 91 -21.28 15.31 12.23
C ALA A 91 -22.65 15.98 12.06
N ALA A 92 -23.57 15.34 11.32
CA ALA A 92 -24.92 15.84 11.11
C ALA A 92 -25.75 15.84 12.41
N GLU A 93 -25.70 14.75 13.18
CA GLU A 93 -26.39 14.63 14.47
C GLU A 93 -25.84 15.63 15.51
N HIS A 94 -24.51 15.81 15.56
CA HIS A 94 -23.89 16.77 16.48
C HIS A 94 -24.37 18.20 16.17
N HIS A 95 -24.42 18.59 14.90
CA HIS A 95 -24.95 19.90 14.54
C HIS A 95 -26.43 20.06 14.92
N GLN A 96 -27.25 19.02 14.79
CA GLN A 96 -28.67 19.08 15.19
C GLN A 96 -28.85 19.26 16.71
N ARG A 97 -27.99 18.64 17.54
CA ARG A 97 -28.07 18.70 19.01
C ARG A 97 -27.48 19.98 19.58
N THR A 98 -26.46 20.58 18.96
CA THR A 98 -25.71 21.74 19.50
C THR A 98 -26.27 23.10 19.03
N ARG A 99 -27.57 23.23 18.76
CA ARG A 99 -28.23 24.50 18.42
C ARG A 99 -28.82 25.24 19.64
N PRO A 100 -28.06 26.10 20.36
CA PRO A 100 -28.69 27.18 21.12
C PRO A 100 -28.27 28.63 20.82
N HIS A 101 -27.22 28.96 20.02
CA HIS A 101 -26.81 30.37 19.90
C HIS A 101 -26.60 30.90 18.46
N LEU A 102 -27.22 32.06 18.21
CA LEU A 102 -27.50 32.69 16.92
C LEU A 102 -26.28 33.34 16.21
N HIS A 103 -25.07 33.21 16.75
CA HIS A 103 -23.93 34.04 16.33
C HIS A 103 -22.62 33.31 15.97
N ASP A 104 -22.54 31.98 16.10
CA ASP A 104 -21.31 31.24 15.75
C ASP A 104 -21.57 30.34 14.53
N ARG A 105 -21.70 30.99 13.37
CA ARG A 105 -22.04 30.36 12.08
C ARG A 105 -20.82 29.70 11.45
N LEU A 106 -20.39 28.56 11.98
CA LEU A 106 -19.80 27.57 11.07
C LEU A 106 -20.94 27.09 10.16
N ASP A 107 -20.79 27.29 8.85
CA ASP A 107 -21.70 26.73 7.86
C ASP A 107 -21.77 25.21 8.07
N VAL A 108 -22.98 24.65 8.14
CA VAL A 108 -23.20 23.20 8.30
C VAL A 108 -22.44 22.43 7.21
N SER A 109 -22.41 23.01 6.02
CA SER A 109 -21.64 22.50 4.89
C SER A 109 -20.14 22.43 5.21
N ASP A 110 -19.57 23.48 5.80
CA ASP A 110 -18.15 23.54 6.16
C ASP A 110 -17.80 22.56 7.28
N TRP A 111 -18.66 22.44 8.30
CA TRP A 111 -18.48 21.50 9.39
C TRP A 111 -18.45 20.05 8.89
N ILE A 112 -19.47 19.66 8.11
CA ILE A 112 -19.56 18.30 7.55
C ILE A 112 -18.38 18.04 6.61
N THR A 113 -17.99 19.03 5.79
CA THR A 113 -16.83 18.91 4.90
C THR A 113 -15.55 18.61 5.68
N ARG A 114 -15.32 19.30 6.79
CA ARG A 114 -14.14 19.06 7.66
C ARG A 114 -14.17 17.65 8.25
N CYS A 115 -15.27 17.23 8.87
CA CYS A 115 -15.37 15.89 9.45
C CYS A 115 -15.19 14.76 8.42
N LEU A 116 -15.76 14.92 7.22
CA LEU A 116 -15.57 13.96 6.13
C LEU A 116 -14.13 13.97 5.62
N LYS A 117 -13.48 15.14 5.54
CA LYS A 117 -12.08 15.26 5.15
C LYS A 117 -11.15 14.60 6.16
N ASP A 118 -11.33 14.87 7.46
CA ASP A 118 -10.51 14.28 8.52
C ASP A 118 -10.62 12.75 8.49
N SER A 119 -11.84 12.23 8.41
CA SER A 119 -12.09 10.78 8.30
C SER A 119 -11.52 10.16 7.01
N MET A 120 -11.48 10.91 5.91
CA MET A 120 -10.85 10.48 4.66
C MET A 120 -9.34 10.43 4.80
N ASP A 121 -8.74 11.46 5.39
CA ASP A 121 -7.29 11.58 5.57
C ASP A 121 -6.77 10.47 6.52
N ASP A 122 -7.50 10.13 7.58
CA ASP A 122 -7.22 8.98 8.44
C ASP A 122 -7.27 7.65 7.68
N GLY A 123 -8.28 7.48 6.82
CA GLY A 123 -8.40 6.31 5.95
C GLY A 123 -7.23 6.19 4.97
N ILE A 124 -6.83 7.30 4.35
CA ILE A 124 -5.67 7.37 3.45
C ILE A 124 -4.39 7.00 4.19
N ALA A 125 -4.17 7.59 5.38
CA ALA A 125 -3.01 7.30 6.20
C ALA A 125 -2.94 5.81 6.56
N HIS A 126 -4.08 5.20 6.96
CA HIS A 126 -4.16 3.76 7.25
C HIS A 126 -3.74 2.90 6.05
N MET A 127 -4.22 3.24 4.86
CA MET A 127 -3.89 2.52 3.63
C MET A 127 -2.40 2.65 3.27
N GLN A 128 -1.78 3.79 3.56
CA GLN A 128 -0.37 4.08 3.31
C GLN A 128 0.60 3.38 4.28
N ARG A 129 0.14 2.99 5.48
CA ARG A 129 1.00 2.32 6.47
C ARG A 129 1.65 1.06 5.91
N GLY A 130 2.95 0.90 6.14
CA GLY A 130 3.74 -0.26 5.69
C GLY A 130 4.24 -0.18 4.25
N LEU A 131 3.73 0.72 3.40
CA LEU A 131 4.28 0.89 2.05
C LEU A 131 5.71 1.45 2.08
N ALA A 132 6.04 2.28 3.07
CA ALA A 132 7.40 2.78 3.28
C ALA A 132 8.41 1.63 3.43
N VAL A 133 8.02 0.51 4.07
CA VAL A 133 8.90 -0.65 4.23
C VAL A 133 9.24 -1.28 2.88
N LEU A 134 8.26 -1.46 1.98
CA LEU A 134 8.56 -1.96 0.62
C LEU A 134 9.41 -0.98 -0.17
N ALA A 135 9.13 0.32 -0.07
CA ALA A 135 9.90 1.34 -0.77
C ALA A 135 11.36 1.34 -0.31
N SER A 136 11.59 1.30 1.00
CA SER A 136 12.92 1.21 1.60
C SER A 136 13.62 -0.08 1.19
N ILE A 137 12.97 -1.24 1.30
CA ILE A 137 13.56 -2.53 0.91
C ILE A 137 13.90 -2.55 -0.58
N GLY A 138 12.98 -2.10 -1.44
CA GLY A 138 13.19 -2.02 -2.88
C GLY A 138 14.36 -1.11 -3.27
N GLY A 139 14.57 -0.02 -2.54
CA GLY A 139 15.68 0.91 -2.75
C GLY A 139 17.01 0.46 -2.14
N THR A 140 17.01 -0.31 -1.06
CA THR A 140 18.23 -0.64 -0.28
C THR A 140 18.76 -2.06 -0.49
N ALA A 141 17.90 -3.04 -0.76
CA ALA A 141 18.31 -4.44 -0.93
C ALA A 141 19.38 -4.67 -2.02
N PRO A 142 19.38 -3.97 -3.18
CA PRO A 142 20.45 -4.11 -4.17
C PRO A 142 21.81 -3.68 -3.62
N PHE A 143 21.85 -2.61 -2.81
CA PHE A 143 23.09 -2.11 -2.21
C PHE A 143 23.59 -3.02 -1.10
N VAL A 144 22.69 -3.65 -0.35
CA VAL A 144 23.05 -4.69 0.63
C VAL A 144 23.70 -5.90 -0.07
N GLY A 145 23.13 -6.33 -1.21
CA GLY A 145 23.73 -7.40 -2.03
C GLY A 145 25.09 -7.00 -2.61
N LEU A 146 25.21 -5.78 -3.14
CA LEU A 146 26.46 -5.22 -3.64
C LEU A 146 27.54 -5.17 -2.54
N PHE A 147 27.18 -4.74 -1.33
CA PHE A 147 28.09 -4.77 -0.19
C PHE A 147 28.58 -6.20 0.11
N GLY A 148 27.69 -7.19 0.03
CA GLY A 148 28.04 -8.60 0.13
C GLY A 148 29.06 -9.04 -0.92
N THR A 149 28.91 -8.63 -2.18
CA THR A 149 29.93 -8.92 -3.21
C THR A 149 31.28 -8.30 -2.89
N VAL A 150 31.29 -7.02 -2.49
CA VAL A 150 32.54 -6.30 -2.19
C VAL A 150 33.26 -6.96 -1.02
N TRP A 151 32.53 -7.33 0.04
CA TRP A 151 33.10 -8.02 1.20
C TRP A 151 33.68 -9.40 0.85
N GLY A 152 32.96 -10.18 0.03
CA GLY A 152 33.42 -11.49 -0.42
C GLY A 152 34.69 -11.43 -1.26
N ILE A 153 34.74 -10.50 -2.22
CA ILE A 153 35.94 -10.27 -3.05
C ILE A 153 37.11 -9.80 -2.17
N TYR A 154 36.87 -8.90 -1.21
CA TYR A 154 37.88 -8.42 -0.27
C TYR A 154 38.52 -9.57 0.53
N HIS A 155 37.70 -10.45 1.13
CA HIS A 155 38.20 -11.62 1.86
C HIS A 155 38.95 -12.60 0.98
N ALA A 156 38.47 -12.83 -0.23
CA ALA A 156 39.16 -13.69 -1.19
C ALA A 156 40.56 -13.17 -1.51
N LEU A 157 40.70 -11.86 -1.76
CA LEU A 157 41.98 -11.23 -2.09
C LEU A 157 42.97 -11.28 -0.92
N ILE A 158 42.52 -11.10 0.32
CA ILE A 158 43.37 -11.25 1.51
C ILE A 158 43.91 -12.68 1.60
N ALA A 159 43.05 -13.69 1.50
CA ALA A 159 43.46 -15.08 1.60
C ALA A 159 44.47 -15.48 0.51
N ILE A 160 44.32 -14.94 -0.71
CA ILE A 160 45.29 -15.14 -1.79
C ILE A 160 46.62 -14.45 -1.46
N GLY A 161 46.57 -13.21 -0.98
CA GLY A 161 47.76 -12.44 -0.58
C GLY A 161 48.56 -13.12 0.52
N GLU A 162 47.90 -13.70 1.52
CA GLU A 162 48.54 -14.47 2.59
C GLU A 162 49.15 -15.78 2.09
N SER A 163 48.49 -16.46 1.14
CA SER A 163 48.96 -17.73 0.60
C SER A 163 50.15 -17.61 -0.37
N GLY A 164 50.40 -16.40 -0.91
CA GLY A 164 51.42 -16.16 -1.93
C GLY A 164 51.20 -16.85 -3.29
N GLN A 165 50.09 -17.57 -3.47
CA GLN A 165 49.79 -18.34 -4.67
C GLN A 165 48.64 -17.70 -5.45
N ALA A 166 48.98 -16.77 -6.36
CA ALA A 166 48.02 -16.20 -7.29
C ALA A 166 47.82 -17.13 -8.50
N SER A 167 46.84 -18.03 -8.43
CA SER A 167 46.37 -18.83 -9.57
C SER A 167 44.91 -18.53 -9.88
N ILE A 168 44.53 -18.56 -11.17
CA ILE A 168 43.16 -18.26 -11.62
C ILE A 168 42.14 -19.20 -10.95
N ASP A 169 42.49 -20.47 -10.76
CA ASP A 169 41.63 -21.47 -10.13
C ASP A 169 41.30 -21.14 -8.66
N ARG A 170 42.22 -20.48 -7.95
CA ARG A 170 42.02 -20.00 -6.57
C ARG A 170 41.15 -18.75 -6.49
N ILE A 171 41.09 -17.97 -7.57
CA ILE A 171 40.35 -16.70 -7.64
C ILE A 171 38.90 -16.91 -8.10
N ALA A 172 38.68 -17.82 -9.06
CA ALA A 172 37.39 -17.99 -9.72
C ALA A 172 36.25 -18.42 -8.77
N GLY A 173 36.53 -19.32 -7.82
CA GLY A 173 35.54 -19.81 -6.86
C GLY A 173 34.99 -18.71 -5.95
N PRO A 174 35.82 -18.06 -5.11
CA PRO A 174 35.38 -17.04 -4.16
C PRO A 174 34.68 -15.83 -4.82
N ILE A 175 35.14 -15.42 -6.00
CA ILE A 175 34.48 -14.34 -6.75
C ILE A 175 33.09 -14.78 -7.24
N GLY A 176 32.97 -16.01 -7.73
CA GLY A 176 31.67 -16.57 -8.13
C GLY A 176 30.68 -16.62 -6.96
N GLU A 177 31.12 -17.04 -5.78
CA GLU A 177 30.30 -17.05 -4.56
C GLU A 177 29.89 -15.64 -4.13
N ALA A 178 30.78 -14.66 -4.24
CA ALA A 178 30.47 -13.27 -3.94
C ALA A 178 29.34 -12.76 -4.84
N LEU A 179 29.37 -13.02 -6.16
CA LEU A 179 28.36 -12.57 -7.13
C LEU A 179 26.94 -13.02 -6.81
N ILE A 180 26.79 -14.16 -6.12
CA ILE A 180 25.48 -14.67 -5.68
C ILE A 180 24.80 -13.69 -4.71
N MET A 181 25.54 -12.94 -3.89
CA MET A 181 24.96 -11.96 -2.95
C MET A 181 24.26 -10.81 -3.65
N THR A 182 24.82 -10.32 -4.75
CA THR A 182 24.18 -9.28 -5.57
C THR A 182 22.94 -9.82 -6.26
N ALA A 183 22.98 -11.05 -6.76
CA ALA A 183 21.79 -11.70 -7.33
C ALA A 183 20.67 -11.81 -6.28
N PHE A 184 20.98 -12.20 -5.04
CA PHE A 184 19.99 -12.21 -3.95
C PHE A 184 19.44 -10.82 -3.65
N GLY A 185 20.29 -9.79 -3.59
CA GLY A 185 19.85 -8.40 -3.41
C GLY A 185 18.80 -7.98 -4.44
N LEU A 186 18.99 -8.36 -5.71
CA LEU A 186 18.03 -8.10 -6.78
C LEU A 186 16.74 -8.92 -6.63
N VAL A 187 16.86 -10.22 -6.30
CA VAL A 187 15.70 -11.09 -6.06
C VAL A 187 14.83 -10.58 -4.91
N VAL A 188 15.41 -9.95 -3.89
CA VAL A 188 14.67 -9.29 -2.81
C VAL A 188 14.06 -7.96 -3.25
N ALA A 189 14.81 -7.16 -4.01
CA ALA A 189 14.40 -5.81 -4.41
C ALA A 189 13.23 -5.80 -5.42
N VAL A 190 13.29 -6.66 -6.45
CA VAL A 190 12.33 -6.64 -7.56
C VAL A 190 10.89 -6.86 -7.08
N PRO A 191 10.57 -7.90 -6.28
CA PRO A 191 9.22 -8.08 -5.74
C PRO A 191 8.80 -6.92 -4.83
N ALA A 192 9.70 -6.36 -4.03
CA ALA A 192 9.39 -5.23 -3.15
C ALA A 192 8.97 -3.98 -3.95
N VAL A 193 9.71 -3.63 -5.01
CA VAL A 193 9.38 -2.49 -5.89
C VAL A 193 8.06 -2.72 -6.63
N LEU A 194 7.87 -3.92 -7.20
CA LEU A 194 6.63 -4.25 -7.91
C LEU A 194 5.42 -4.23 -6.96
N GLY A 195 5.57 -4.80 -5.77
CA GLY A 195 4.55 -4.78 -4.73
C GLY A 195 4.19 -3.36 -4.29
N TYR A 196 5.20 -2.51 -4.04
CA TYR A 196 4.98 -1.10 -3.69
C TYR A 196 4.20 -0.37 -4.76
N ASN A 197 4.59 -0.52 -6.03
CA ASN A 197 3.93 0.14 -7.16
C ASN A 197 2.49 -0.34 -7.34
N ALA A 198 2.26 -1.66 -7.25
CA ALA A 198 0.92 -2.25 -7.39
C ALA A 198 -0.03 -1.80 -6.26
N LEU A 199 0.45 -1.80 -5.01
CA LEU A 199 -0.32 -1.36 -3.86
C LEU A 199 -0.60 0.15 -3.93
N THR A 200 0.38 0.97 -4.29
CA THR A 200 0.21 2.43 -4.44
C THR A 200 -0.81 2.78 -5.52
N ARG A 201 -0.74 2.12 -6.68
CA ARG A 201 -1.70 2.31 -7.77
C ARG A 201 -3.12 1.93 -7.34
N SER A 202 -3.27 0.82 -6.64
CA SER A 202 -4.56 0.35 -6.16
C SER A 202 -5.14 1.27 -5.09
N ASN A 203 -4.31 1.72 -4.15
CA ASN A 203 -4.68 2.71 -3.14
C ASN A 203 -5.20 4.00 -3.80
N ARG A 204 -4.52 4.51 -4.84
CA ARG A 204 -4.96 5.71 -5.57
C ARG A 204 -6.36 5.55 -6.18
N ALA A 205 -6.68 4.37 -6.72
CA ALA A 205 -8.01 4.08 -7.26
C ALA A 205 -9.10 4.08 -6.17
N ILE A 206 -8.80 3.49 -5.00
CA ILE A 206 -9.71 3.48 -3.86
C ILE A 206 -9.91 4.90 -3.32
N VAL A 207 -8.84 5.70 -3.16
CA VAL A 207 -8.92 7.11 -2.72
C VAL A 207 -9.78 7.95 -3.67
N GLY A 208 -9.66 7.74 -4.99
CA GLY A 208 -10.54 8.41 -5.95
C GLY A 208 -12.02 8.07 -5.74
N SER A 209 -12.32 6.84 -5.35
CA SER A 209 -13.70 6.41 -5.04
C SER A 209 -14.18 6.94 -3.69
N LEU A 210 -13.29 6.96 -2.70
CA LEU A 210 -13.54 7.52 -1.38
C LEU A 210 -13.92 9.01 -1.46
N ARG A 211 -13.22 9.79 -2.29
CA ARG A 211 -13.54 11.20 -2.55
C ARG A 211 -14.92 11.40 -3.17
N ARG A 212 -15.29 10.56 -4.16
CA ARG A 212 -16.64 10.63 -4.77
C ARG A 212 -17.73 10.27 -3.78
N PHE A 213 -17.48 9.28 -2.93
CA PHE A 213 -18.40 8.88 -1.87
C PHE A 213 -18.57 10.00 -0.83
N ALA A 214 -17.48 10.60 -0.35
CA ALA A 214 -17.52 11.74 0.56
C ALA A 214 -18.31 12.92 -0.03
N HIS A 215 -18.11 13.24 -1.31
CA HIS A 215 -18.90 14.29 -1.98
C HIS A 215 -20.39 13.97 -2.04
N SER A 216 -20.74 12.71 -2.32
CA SER A 216 -22.14 12.27 -2.33
C SER A 216 -22.78 12.31 -0.93
N LEU A 217 -22.02 11.95 0.12
CA LEU A 217 -22.45 12.07 1.52
C LEU A 217 -22.65 13.53 1.92
N HIS A 218 -21.72 14.41 1.58
CA HIS A 218 -21.83 15.85 1.84
C HIS A 218 -23.11 16.42 1.21
N ALA A 219 -23.33 16.15 -0.08
CA ALA A 219 -24.56 16.53 -0.78
C ALA A 219 -25.81 16.01 -0.06
N TYR A 220 -25.83 14.73 0.31
CA TYR A 220 -26.94 14.11 1.03
C TYR A 220 -27.24 14.81 2.37
N PHE A 221 -26.22 15.06 3.20
CA PHE A 221 -26.43 15.69 4.51
C PHE A 221 -26.76 17.19 4.44
N VAL A 222 -26.30 17.90 3.41
CA VAL A 222 -26.58 19.34 3.25
C VAL A 222 -27.93 19.58 2.56
N THR A 223 -28.29 18.77 1.56
CA THR A 223 -29.45 19.03 0.69
C THR A 223 -30.62 18.07 0.89
N GLY A 224 -30.43 16.97 1.63
CA GLY A 224 -31.41 15.90 1.78
C GLY A 224 -31.57 15.01 0.53
N ALA A 225 -30.87 15.32 -0.56
CA ALA A 225 -30.86 14.55 -1.79
C ALA A 225 -29.43 14.30 -2.28
N ARG A 226 -29.23 13.23 -3.05
CA ARG A 226 -27.93 12.96 -3.66
C ARG A 226 -27.74 13.86 -4.89
N VAL A 227 -26.54 14.42 -5.06
CA VAL A 227 -26.13 14.96 -6.37
C VAL A 227 -25.96 13.79 -7.33
N ALA A 228 -26.95 13.58 -8.21
CA ALA A 228 -26.80 12.63 -9.30
C ALA A 228 -25.63 13.08 -10.17
N PRO A 229 -24.71 12.19 -10.58
CA PRO A 229 -23.69 12.55 -11.55
C PRO A 229 -24.43 13.03 -12.79
N ALA A 230 -24.21 14.29 -13.19
CA ALA A 230 -24.83 14.87 -14.36
C ALA A 230 -24.59 13.92 -15.54
N ALA A 231 -25.63 13.18 -15.95
CA ALA A 231 -25.59 12.47 -17.20
C ALA A 231 -25.39 13.56 -18.24
N SER A 232 -24.18 13.68 -18.80
CA SER A 232 -23.95 14.52 -19.96
C SER A 232 -25.02 14.14 -20.96
N PRO A 233 -25.97 15.04 -21.30
CA PRO A 233 -26.91 14.74 -22.35
C PRO A 233 -26.03 14.52 -23.55
N ALA A 234 -25.98 13.28 -24.03
CA ALA A 234 -25.33 12.98 -25.29
C ALA A 234 -25.90 14.00 -26.27
N LEU A 235 -25.02 14.90 -26.73
CA LEU A 235 -25.30 15.82 -27.80
C LEU A 235 -25.58 14.91 -29.00
N ARG A 236 -26.83 14.44 -29.11
CA ARG A 236 -27.38 13.90 -30.34
C ARG A 236 -27.45 15.11 -31.26
N VAL A 237 -26.31 15.43 -31.86
CA VAL A 237 -26.23 16.25 -33.05
C VAL A 237 -27.22 15.61 -33.99
N ALA A 238 -28.32 16.32 -34.19
CA ALA A 238 -29.32 16.00 -35.17
C ALA A 238 -28.63 16.05 -36.54
N THR A 239 -28.12 14.92 -37.01
CA THR A 239 -27.98 14.67 -38.44
C THR A 239 -29.36 14.28 -38.96
N ARG A 240 -30.23 15.29 -39.05
CA ARG A 240 -31.39 15.29 -39.95
C ARG A 240 -31.17 16.38 -40.98
N ALA A 241 -31.21 15.97 -42.25
CA ALA A 241 -31.40 16.76 -43.47
C ALA A 241 -30.28 17.74 -43.84
N ASN A 242 -29.43 17.39 -44.81
CA ASN A 242 -29.71 17.57 -46.24
C ASN A 242 -28.74 16.73 -47.08
#